data_AF-A0A2N2F043-F1
#
_entry.id   AF-A0A2N2F043-F1
#
_cell.length_a   1.000
_cell.length_b   1.000
_cell.length_c   1.000
_cell.angle_alpha   90.00
_cell.angle_beta   90.00
_cell.angle_gamma   90.00
#
_symmetry.space_group_name_H-M   'P 1'
#
loop_
_entity.id
_entity.type
_entity.pdbx_description
1 polymer ?
#
loop_
_entity_poly.entity_id
_entity_poly.type
_entity_poly.pdbx_seq_one_letter_code
_entity_poly.pdbx_strand_id
1 'polypeptide(L)' 'MIEERKRSVFKAFSHRAVSTLYTTAITFAITGRIRVAISVGLVEIFTKPLLYYIHERVWDKIKFGRRIRPIDYNI' A
#
# COMPACT_ATOMS: atom_id res chain seq x y z
N MET A 1 10.18 -14.72 -17.22
CA MET A 1 9.19 -14.63 -16.12
C MET A 1 9.80 -14.57 -14.71
N ILE A 2 10.96 -15.21 -14.43
CA ILE A 2 11.61 -15.13 -13.10
C ILE A 2 12.34 -13.80 -12.85
N GLU A 3 12.90 -13.16 -13.89
CA GLU A 3 13.54 -11.83 -13.78
C GLU A 3 12.55 -10.72 -13.41
N GLU A 4 11.33 -10.76 -13.96
CA GLU A 4 10.25 -9.80 -13.62
C GLU A 4 9.83 -9.90 -12.15
N ARG A 5 9.74 -11.14 -11.62
CA ARG A 5 9.29 -11.38 -10.23
C ARG A 5 10.34 -10.94 -9.21
N LYS A 6 11.63 -11.19 -9.48
CA LYS A 6 12.74 -10.73 -8.62
C LYS A 6 12.88 -9.20 -8.62
N ARG A 7 12.76 -8.55 -9.79
CA ARG A 7 12.75 -7.08 -9.89
C ARG A 7 11.58 -6.46 -9.13
N SER A 8 10.39 -7.07 -9.21
CA SER A 8 9.20 -6.58 -8.50
C SER A 8 9.35 -6.66 -6.97
N VAL A 9 9.93 -7.75 -6.44
CA VAL A 9 10.22 -7.90 -5.01
C VAL A 9 11.24 -6.86 -4.54
N PHE A 10 12.32 -6.66 -5.30
CA PHE A 10 13.33 -5.65 -4.95
C PHE A 10 12.74 -4.24 -4.98
N LYS A 11 11.95 -3.92 -6.00
CA LYS A 11 11.23 -2.64 -6.10
C LYS A 11 10.27 -2.42 -4.93
N ALA A 12 9.53 -3.45 -4.52
CA ALA A 12 8.64 -3.38 -3.37
C ALA A 12 9.43 -3.13 -2.07
N PHE A 13 10.56 -3.80 -1.89
CA PHE A 13 11.41 -3.61 -0.71
C PHE A 13 12.03 -2.21 -0.67
N SER A 14 12.58 -1.73 -1.80
CA SER A 14 13.08 -0.35 -1.92
C SER A 14 12.00 0.67 -1.62
N HIS A 15 10.79 0.47 -2.14
CA HIS A 15 9.67 1.36 -1.87
C HIS A 15 9.30 1.39 -0.38
N ARG A 16 9.33 0.23 0.30
CA ARG A 16 9.05 0.15 1.74
C ARG A 16 10.13 0.85 2.56
N ALA A 17 11.40 0.67 2.23
CA ALA A 17 12.49 1.37 2.91
C ALA A 17 12.37 2.91 2.74
N VAL A 18 12.12 3.38 1.52
CA VAL A 18 11.98 4.81 1.23
C VAL A 18 10.75 5.42 1.92
N SER A 19 9.60 4.74 1.89
CA SER A 19 8.37 5.25 2.54
C SER A 19 8.57 5.39 4.05
N THR A 20 9.12 4.37 4.71
CA THR A 20 9.33 4.43 6.17
C THR A 20 10.33 5.52 6.54
N LEU A 21 11.40 5.67 5.74
CA LEU A 21 12.42 6.70 5.97
C LEU A 21 11.85 8.11 5.76
N TYR A 22 11.07 8.31 4.69
CA TYR A 22 10.42 9.59 4.38
C TYR A 22 9.48 10.03 5.49
N THR A 23 8.59 9.16 5.94
CA THR A 23 7.62 9.47 6.99
C THR A 23 8.29 9.72 8.35
N THR A 24 9.29 8.92 8.69
CA THR A 24 10.07 9.11 9.92
C THR A 24 10.84 10.43 9.87
N ALA A 25 11.50 10.74 8.74
CA ALA A 25 12.27 11.97 8.55
C ALA A 25 11.38 13.22 8.61
N ILE A 26 10.22 13.21 7.95
CA ILE A 26 9.27 14.32 7.98
C ILE A 26 8.70 14.52 9.38
N THR A 27 8.29 13.43 10.04
CA THR A 27 7.76 13.52 11.41
C THR A 27 8.81 14.07 12.36
N PHE A 28 10.07 13.63 12.22
CA PHE A 28 11.18 14.16 13.01
C PHE A 28 11.46 15.63 12.69
N ALA A 29 11.49 16.02 11.42
CA ALA A 29 11.73 17.40 11.00
C ALA A 29 10.65 18.37 11.52
N ILE A 30 9.39 17.94 11.56
CA ILE A 30 8.27 18.77 12.04
C ILE A 30 8.25 18.81 13.58
N THR A 31 8.46 17.68 14.25
CA THR A 31 8.21 17.58 15.70
C THR A 31 9.47 17.77 16.55
N GLY A 32 10.65 17.53 15.99
CA GLY A 32 11.95 17.52 16.71
C GLY A 32 12.08 16.42 17.78
N ARG A 33 11.09 15.52 17.91
CA ARG A 33 11.00 14.52 18.98
C ARG A 33 10.97 13.11 18.42
N ILE A 34 11.99 12.32 18.73
CA ILE A 34 12.14 10.91 18.29
C ILE A 34 10.94 10.04 18.69
N ARG A 35 10.37 10.24 19.89
CA ARG A 35 9.21 9.46 20.34
C ARG A 35 8.02 9.59 19.38
N VAL A 36 7.74 10.79 18.89
CA VAL A 36 6.62 11.04 17.97
C VAL A 36 6.92 10.45 16.59
N ALA A 37 8.16 10.56 16.10
CA ALA A 37 8.56 9.96 14.83
C ALA A 37 8.37 8.44 14.81
N ILE A 38 8.72 7.75 15.90
CA ILE A 38 8.50 6.30 16.04
C ILE A 38 7.00 5.98 16.09
N SER A 39 6.22 6.73 16.87
CA SER A 39 4.77 6.52 16.93
C SER A 39 4.08 6.71 15.58
N VAL A 40 4.45 7.74 14.81
CA VAL A 40 3.88 7.97 13.47
C VAL A 40 4.32 6.89 12.48
N GLY A 41 5.59 6.47 12.52
CA GLY A 41 6.06 5.35 11.70
C GLY A 41 5.27 4.06 11.97
N LEU A 42 4.97 3.75 13.24
CA LEU A 42 4.11 2.62 13.61
C LEU A 42 2.68 2.80 13.07
N VAL A 43 2.07 3.96 13.29
CA VAL A 43 0.71 4.25 12.81
C VAL A 43 0.64 4.13 11.29
N GLU A 44 1.61 4.64 10.54
CA GLU A 44 1.62 4.54 9.07
C GLU A 44 1.59 3.09 8.56
N ILE A 45 2.30 2.18 9.25
CA ILE A 45 2.33 0.76 8.88
C ILE A 45 0.95 0.12 9.04
N PHE A 46 0.14 0.55 10.02
CA PHE A 46 -1.22 0.02 10.22
C PHE A 46 -2.28 0.77 9.42
N THR A 47 -2.17 2.09 9.30
CA THR A 47 -3.17 2.95 8.65
C THR A 47 -3.26 2.67 7.17
N LYS A 48 -2.15 2.65 6.42
CA LYS A 48 -2.18 2.47 4.96
C LYS A 48 -2.85 1.15 4.53
N PRO A 49 -2.50 -0.02 5.10
CA PRO A 49 -3.17 -1.28 4.78
C PRO A 49 -4.64 -1.29 5.20
N LEU A 50 -4.97 -0.74 6.38
CA LEU A 50 -6.34 -0.67 6.86
C LEU A 50 -7.20 0.20 5.92
N LEU A 51 -6.69 1.36 5.52
CA LEU A 51 -7.35 2.26 4.59
C LEU A 51 -7.53 1.61 3.22
N TYR A 52 -6.49 0.91 2.72
CA TYR A 52 -6.55 0.16 1.47
C TYR A 52 -7.63 -0.92 1.53
N TYR A 53 -7.69 -1.69 2.62
CA TYR A 53 -8.71 -2.71 2.81
C TYR A 53 -10.11 -2.11 2.84
N ILE A 54 -10.33 -1.03 3.61
CA ILE A 54 -11.62 -0.33 3.63
C ILE A 54 -11.98 0.20 2.24
N HIS A 55 -11.02 0.82 1.54
CA HIS A 55 -11.20 1.29 0.18
C HIS A 55 -11.62 0.16 -0.75
N GLU A 56 -10.94 -0.99 -0.71
CA GLU A 56 -11.29 -2.16 -1.53
C GLU A 56 -12.69 -2.68 -1.19
N ARG A 57 -13.08 -2.73 0.09
CA ARG A 57 -14.43 -3.15 0.51
C ARG A 57 -15.52 -2.17 0.12
N VAL A 58 -15.24 -0.88 0.17
CA VAL A 58 -16.17 0.15 -0.33
C VAL A 58 -16.26 0.05 -1.86
N TRP A 59 -15.13 -0.14 -2.53
CA TRP A 59 -15.06 -0.25 -3.98
C TRP A 59 -15.78 -1.50 -4.52
N ASP A 60 -15.67 -2.65 -3.85
CA ASP A 60 -16.40 -3.86 -4.26
C ASP A 60 -17.93 -3.72 -4.11
N LYS A 61 -18.38 -2.89 -3.17
CA LYS A 61 -19.80 -2.52 -3.06
C LYS A 61 -20.25 -1.58 -4.20
N ILE A 62 -19.33 -0.82 -4.77
CA ILE A 62 -19.60 0.06 -5.90
C ILE A 62 -19.49 -0.78 -7.19
N LYS A 63 -20.61 -1.08 -7.85
CA LYS A 63 -20.65 -1.83 -9.13
C LYS A 63 -20.10 -1.02 -10.33
N PHE A 64 -19.11 -0.16 -10.13
CA PHE A 64 -18.57 0.67 -11.21
C PHE A 64 -17.62 -0.14 -12.08
N GLY A 65 -17.99 -0.34 -13.36
CA GLY A 65 -17.13 -0.97 -14.35
C GLY A 65 -17.07 -2.50 -14.34
N ARG A 66 -18.02 -3.21 -13.71
CA ARG A 66 -18.17 -4.67 -13.91
C ARG A 66 -18.49 -4.94 -15.39
N ARG A 67 -17.47 -5.15 -16.22
CA ARG A 67 -17.61 -5.87 -17.49
C ARG A 67 -17.98 -7.30 -17.11
N ILE A 68 -19.25 -7.63 -17.28
CA ILE A 68 -19.72 -9.01 -17.32
C ILE A 68 -18.79 -9.70 -18.33
N ARG A 69 -17.92 -10.59 -17.89
CA ARG A 69 -17.21 -11.46 -18.84
C ARG A 69 -18.30 -12.30 -19.51
N PRO A 70 -18.47 -12.23 -20.84
CA PRO A 70 -19.34 -13.19 -21.50
C PRO A 70 -18.84 -14.57 -21.13
N ILE A 71 -19.74 -15.40 -20.63
CA ILE A 71 -19.45 -16.78 -20.29
C ILE A 71 -19.31 -17.47 -21.64
N ASP A 72 -18.08 -17.76 -22.07
CA ASP A 72 -17.82 -18.57 -23.26
C ASP A 72 -18.31 -20.00 -22.98
N TYR A 73 -19.59 -20.24 -23.25
CA TYR A 73 -20.14 -21.58 -23.42
C TYR A 73 -19.70 -22.09 -24.80
N ASN A 74 -18.46 -22.56 -24.91
CA ASN A 74 -18.09 -23.44 -26.01
C ASN A 74 -18.40 -24.88 -25.59
N ILE A 75 -19.52 -25.38 -26.12
CA ILE A 75 -19.87 -26.80 -26.26
C ILE A 75 -19.23 -27.30 -27.55
#